data_AF-A0A6P2DYW4-F1
#
_entry.id   AF-A0A6P2DYW4-F1
#
_cell.length_a   1.000
_cell.length_b   1.000
_cell.length_c   1.000
_cell.angle_alpha   90.00
_cell.angle_beta   90.00
_cell.angle_gamma   90.00
#
_symmetry.space_group_name_H-M   'P 1'
#
loop_
_entity.id
_entity.type
_entity.pdbx_description
1 polymer ?
#
loop_
_entity_poly.entity_id
_entity_poly.type
_entity_poly.pdbx_seq_one_letter_code
_entity_poly.pdbx_strand_id
1 'polypeptide(L)' 'MTTKEVGIRIRVEKELRDEFQSACLAENRRASEVLRAFMRLYAQHQMGGLQTGLFPHNAPDIPKETND' A
#
# COMPACT_ATOMS: atom_id res chain seq x y z
N MET A 1 -19.67 -15.63 11.18
CA MET A 1 -18.45 -16.33 10.71
C MET A 1 -17.25 -15.68 11.38
N THR A 2 -16.53 -16.42 12.21
CA THR A 2 -15.36 -15.92 12.95
C THR A 2 -14.28 -15.56 11.93
N THR A 3 -14.11 -14.27 11.67
CA THR A 3 -13.01 -13.77 10.82
C THR A 3 -11.71 -14.19 11.49
N LYS A 4 -11.05 -15.22 10.95
CA LYS A 4 -9.78 -15.72 11.48
C LYS A 4 -8.76 -14.58 11.45
N GLU A 5 -8.40 -14.09 12.63
CA GLU A 5 -7.33 -13.12 12.75
C GLU A 5 -6.01 -13.84 12.43
N VAL A 6 -5.31 -13.36 11.40
CA VAL A 6 -3.98 -13.86 11.03
C VAL A 6 -2.94 -12.83 11.42
N GLY A 7 -1.84 -13.28 12.03
CA GLY A 7 -0.71 -12.43 12.36
C GLY A 7 0.22 -12.25 11.16
N ILE A 8 0.60 -11.02 10.85
CA ILE A 8 1.64 -10.69 9.86
C ILE A 8 2.88 -10.17 10.59
N ARG A 9 4.07 -10.64 10.19
CA ARG A 9 5.36 -10.12 10.67
C ARG A 9 6.02 -9.34 9.55
N ILE A 10 6.14 -8.02 9.72
CA ILE A 10 6.76 -7.13 8.75
C ILE A 10 8.09 -6.66 9.34
N ARG A 11 9.18 -6.79 8.58
CA ARG A 11 10.48 -6.20 8.93
C ARG A 11 10.55 -4.82 8.29
N VAL A 12 10.85 -3.82 9.10
CA VAL A 12 10.99 -2.42 8.67
C VAL A 12 12.29 -1.86 9.25
N GLU A 13 12.76 -0.79 8.65
CA GLU A 13 13.89 -0.04 9.17
C GLU A 13 13.58 0.55 10.54
N LYS A 14 14.62 0.69 11.37
CA LYS A 14 14.48 1.20 12.75
C LYS A 14 13.91 2.61 12.77
N GLU A 15 14.37 3.46 11.86
CA GLU A 15 13.95 4.87 11.77
C GLU A 15 12.47 4.97 11.38
N LEU A 16 12.03 4.20 10.38
CA LEU A 16 10.63 4.14 9.97
C LEU A 16 9.71 3.68 11.13
N ARG A 17 10.15 2.68 11.91
CA ARG A 17 9.41 2.22 13.08
C ARG A 17 9.29 3.34 14.12
N ASP A 18 10.35 4.09 14.37
CA ASP A 18 10.41 5.13 15.39
C ASP A 18 9.50 6.32 15.03
N GLU A 19 9.56 6.76 13.77
CA GLU A 19 8.70 7.82 13.26
C GLU A 19 7.22 7.41 13.28
N PHE A 20 6.90 6.20 12.81
CA PHE A 20 5.53 5.69 12.87
C PHE A 20 5.01 5.56 14.31
N GLN A 21 5.86 5.10 15.22
CA GLN A 21 5.50 4.99 16.63
C GLN A 21 5.25 6.37 17.26
N SER A 22 6.09 7.35 16.95
CA SER A 22 5.95 8.74 17.40
C SER A 22 4.66 9.37 16.88
N ALA A 23 4.32 9.16 15.60
CA ALA A 23 3.06 9.63 15.02
C ALA A 23 1.83 8.99 15.70
N CYS A 24 1.86 7.67 15.94
CA CYS A 24 0.79 6.96 16.63
C CYS A 24 0.59 7.49 18.06
N LEU A 25 1.68 7.79 18.77
CA LEU A 25 1.65 8.37 20.11
C LEU A 25 1.04 9.78 20.10
N ALA A 26 1.41 10.61 19.12
CA ALA A 26 0.87 11.96 18.97
C ALA A 26 -0.64 11.95 18.70
N GLU A 27 -1.14 10.99 17.92
CA GLU A 27 -2.58 10.80 17.66
C GLU A 27 -3.31 10.04 18.78
N ASN A 28 -2.60 9.59 19.82
CA ASN A 28 -3.13 8.77 20.90
C ASN A 28 -3.82 7.48 20.41
N ARG A 29 -3.29 6.89 19.31
CA ARG A 29 -3.82 5.66 18.68
C ARG A 29 -2.82 4.51 18.80
N ARG A 30 -3.35 3.29 18.84
CA ARG A 30 -2.50 2.09 18.79
C ARG A 30 -1.98 1.88 17.37
N ALA A 31 -0.68 1.59 17.24
CA ALA A 31 -0.04 1.25 15.97
C ALA A 31 -0.80 0.17 15.17
N SER A 32 -1.36 -0.83 15.85
CA SER A 32 -2.17 -1.88 15.21
C SER A 32 -3.47 -1.37 14.60
N GLU A 33 -4.12 -0.39 15.22
CA GLU A 33 -5.37 0.21 14.72
C GLU A 33 -5.09 1.08 13.49
N VAL A 34 -4.01 1.89 13.55
CA VAL A 34 -3.54 2.69 12.41
C VAL A 34 -3.17 1.80 11.24
N LEU A 35 -2.41 0.73 11.49
CA LEU A 35 -2.01 -0.23 10.46
C LEU A 35 -3.20 -0.94 9.83
N ARG A 36 -4.18 -1.39 10.63
CA ARG A 36 -5.42 -2.01 10.13
C ARG A 36 -6.24 -1.03 9.29
N ALA A 37 -6.40 0.21 9.74
CA ALA A 37 -7.11 1.24 8.99
C ALA A 37 -6.41 1.54 7.67
N PHE A 38 -5.08 1.69 7.70
CA PHE A 38 -4.25 1.92 6.52
C PHE A 38 -4.36 0.76 5.52
N MET A 39 -4.22 -0.49 5.97
CA MET A 39 -4.38 -1.67 5.12
C MET A 39 -5.75 -1.73 4.47
N ARG A 40 -6.83 -1.40 5.20
CA ARG A 40 -8.18 -1.35 4.63
C ARG A 40 -8.34 -0.23 3.60
N LEU A 41 -7.81 0.96 3.87
CA LEU A 41 -7.84 2.08 2.93
C LEU A 41 -7.04 1.77 1.67
N TYR A 42 -5.84 1.21 1.84
CA TYR A 42 -4.98 0.78 0.75
C TYR A 42 -5.65 -0.30 -0.11
N ALA A 43 -6.23 -1.33 0.50
CA ALA A 43 -6.96 -2.37 -0.22
C ALA A 43 -8.20 -1.82 -0.93
N GLN A 44 -8.96 -0.92 -0.30
CA GLN A 44 -10.09 -0.25 -0.95
C GLN A 44 -9.65 0.61 -2.13
N HIS A 45 -8.54 1.32 -2.02
CA HIS A 45 -8.01 2.12 -3.12
C HIS A 45 -7.54 1.25 -4.29
N GLN A 46 -6.86 0.13 -3.99
CA GLN A 46 -6.34 -0.79 -5.00
C GLN A 46 -7.41 -1.70 -5.63
N MET A 47 -8.45 -2.09 -4.87
CA MET A 47 -9.53 -2.98 -5.36
C MET A 47 -10.77 -2.21 -5.82
N GLY A 48 -11.01 -1.01 -5.30
CA GLY A 48 -12.09 -0.10 -5.70
C GLY A 48 -11.71 0.88 -6.81
N GLY A 49 -10.49 0.78 -7.33
CA GLY A 49 -9.94 1.67 -8.35
C GLY A 49 -9.32 0.89 -9.51
N LEU A 50 -10.15 0.38 -10.42
CA LEU A 50 -9.79 0.14 -11.82
C LEU A 50 -9.47 1.47 -12.54
N GLN A 51 -8.54 2.26 -11.99
CA GLN A 51 -7.93 3.42 -12.66
C GLN A 51 -6.39 3.41 -12.53
N THR A 52 -5.77 2.26 -12.27
CA THR A 52 -4.34 2.01 -12.54
C THR A 52 -3.99 2.06 -14.05
N GLY A 53 -4.92 2.54 -14.89
CA GLY A 53 -4.73 2.79 -16.33
C GLY A 53 -4.42 4.24 -16.70
N LEU A 54 -4.37 5.18 -15.74
CA LEU A 54 -4.10 6.60 -16.04
C LEU A 54 -2.60 6.94 -16.14
N PHE A 55 -1.72 6.05 -15.65
CA PHE A 55 -0.28 6.18 -15.82
C PHE A 55 0.28 4.85 -16.33
N PRO A 56 0.65 4.74 -17.63
CA PRO A 56 1.19 3.51 -18.17
C PRO A 56 2.51 3.20 -17.46
N HIS A 57 2.58 2.00 -16.87
CA HIS A 57 3.85 1.38 -16.51
C HIS A 57 4.66 1.20 -17.81
N ASN A 58 5.56 2.14 -18.05
CA ASN A 58 6.81 2.03 -18.80
C ASN A 58 6.97 0.76 -19.65
N ALA A 59 6.38 0.74 -20.86
CA ALA A 59 6.79 -0.18 -21.92
C ALA A 59 7.60 0.62 -22.95
N PRO A 60 8.86 0.27 -23.24
CA PRO A 60 9.58 0.87 -24.36
C PRO A 60 9.01 0.25 -25.64
N ASP A 61 8.22 1.01 -26.39
CA ASP A 61 7.75 0.57 -27.71
C ASP A 61 8.91 0.70 -28.71
N ILE A 62 9.39 -0.44 -29.16
CA ILE A 62 10.43 -0.58 -30.18
C ILE A 62 9.77 -0.25 -31.53
N PRO A 63 10.22 0.77 -32.28
CA PRO A 63 9.57 1.11 -33.54
C PRO A 63 9.80 0.01 -34.57
N LYS A 64 8.72 -0.65 -35.00
CA LYS A 64 8.73 -1.54 -36.16
C LYS A 64 8.09 -0.85 -37.36
N GLU A 65 8.97 -0.17 -38.08
CA GLU A 65 9.05 -0.05 -39.55
C GLU A 65 7.75 -0.31 -40.33
N THR A 66 7.18 0.79 -40.83
CA THR A 66 6.12 0.81 -41.85
C THR A 66 6.68 0.33 -43.18
N ASN A 67 6.03 -0.64 -43.81
CA ASN A 67 6.23 -0.94 -45.23
C ASN A 67 4.90 -0.80 -45.97
N ASP A 68 4.85 0.14 -46.92
CA ASP A 68 3.89 0.20 -48.03
C ASP A 68 4.47 -0.62 -49.21
#